data_AF-A0A453QFS8-F1
#
_entry.id   AF-A0A453QFS8-F1
#
_cell.length_a   1.000
_cell.length_b   1.000
_cell.length_c   1.000
_cell.angle_alpha   90.00
_cell.angle_beta   90.00
_cell.angle_gamma   90.00
#
_symmetry.space_group_name_H-M   'P 1'
#
loop_
_entity.id
_entity.type
_entity.pdbx_description
1 polymer ?
#
loop_
_entity_poly.entity_id
_entity_poly.type
_entity_poly.pdbx_seq_one_letter_code
_entity_poly.pdbx_strand_id
1 'polypeptide(L)'
;PQPGSLSLVSDAWEVHTDKILPYLTENNDFMVIGIIGPPGVGKSTIMNELYGYDGSSPGMHPPFATQTEEIKAMAKHCTAGVDFRISHERVILLDTQPVYSPSILMDMMRPDGSSSLPVLNGDPLPADLAHELMGIQLGVFLASVCNIVLVVSEGINDFSMWELMLTV
;
A
#
# COMPACT_ATOMS: atom_id res chain seq x y z
N PRO A 1 19.93 13.83 1.47
CA PRO A 1 18.93 13.15 0.62
C PRO A 1 17.88 12.49 1.52
N GLN A 2 16.62 12.94 1.49
CA GLN A 2 15.56 12.20 2.18
C GLN A 2 15.44 10.83 1.47
N PRO A 3 15.61 9.71 2.18
CA PRO A 3 15.45 8.40 1.55
C PRO A 3 14.02 8.27 1.03
N GLY A 4 13.81 7.62 -0.12
CA GLY A 4 12.49 7.20 -0.63
C GLY A 4 11.72 6.33 0.38
N SER A 5 10.45 6.00 0.12
CA SER A 5 9.60 5.25 1.07
C SER A 5 10.29 3.99 1.56
N LEU A 6 10.09 3.67 2.83
CA LEU A 6 10.61 2.42 3.39
C LEU A 6 9.55 1.35 3.17
N SER A 7 9.87 0.29 2.45
CA SER A 7 8.95 -0.84 2.29
C SER A 7 8.87 -1.62 3.61
N LEU A 8 7.70 -1.58 4.24
CA LEU A 8 7.33 -2.39 5.41
C LEU A 8 6.94 -3.81 4.98
N VAL A 9 6.17 -3.90 3.91
CA VAL A 9 5.89 -5.16 3.21
C VAL A 9 6.42 -5.01 1.78
N SER A 10 7.22 -5.96 1.32
CA SER A 10 7.81 -5.92 -0.02
C SER A 10 6.85 -6.36 -1.12
N ASP A 11 7.29 -6.19 -2.36
CA ASP A 11 6.67 -6.77 -3.55
C ASP A 11 6.68 -8.32 -3.53
N ALA A 12 7.63 -8.93 -2.82
CA ALA A 12 7.68 -10.37 -2.55
C ALA A 12 6.75 -10.83 -1.41
N TRP A 13 5.93 -9.92 -0.85
CA TRP A 13 5.04 -10.17 0.29
C TRP A 13 5.77 -10.52 1.61
N GLU A 14 6.99 -10.00 1.79
CA GLU A 14 7.81 -10.21 2.98
C GLU A 14 7.81 -8.96 3.88
N VAL A 15 7.74 -9.15 5.20
CA VAL A 15 7.73 -8.06 6.17
C VAL A 15 9.17 -7.67 6.59
N HIS A 16 9.50 -6.38 6.51
CA HIS A 16 10.82 -5.83 6.84
C HIS A 16 10.76 -4.86 8.04
N THR A 17 10.69 -5.39 9.26
CA THR A 17 10.68 -4.57 10.49
C THR A 17 12.06 -4.01 10.84
N ASP A 18 13.12 -4.76 10.55
CA ASP A 18 14.52 -4.42 10.79
C ASP A 18 14.93 -3.09 10.14
N LYS A 19 14.40 -2.81 8.95
CA LYS A 19 14.67 -1.57 8.20
C LYS A 19 13.95 -0.35 8.78
N ILE A 20 12.89 -0.55 9.56
CA ILE A 20 12.01 0.51 10.06
C ILE A 20 12.31 0.84 11.53
N LEU A 21 12.68 -0.16 12.34
CA LEU A 21 13.00 -0.01 13.76
C LEU A 21 13.94 1.18 14.08
N PRO A 22 15.00 1.49 13.30
CA PRO A 22 15.88 2.62 13.58
C PRO A 22 15.22 4.01 13.50
N TYR A 23 14.05 4.11 12.84
CA TYR A 23 13.30 5.35 12.69
C TYR A 23 12.20 5.53 13.76
N LEU A 24 11.92 4.48 14.51
CA LEU A 24 10.95 4.50 15.59
C LEU A 24 11.59 5.01 16.90
N THR A 25 10.76 5.56 17.77
CA THR A 25 11.18 6.07 19.07
C THR A 25 10.45 5.31 20.18
N GLU A 26 10.95 5.37 21.41
CA GLU A 26 10.27 4.80 22.59
C GLU A 26 9.03 5.61 23.04
N ASN A 27 8.65 6.65 22.29
CA ASN A 27 7.46 7.44 22.60
C ASN A 27 6.19 6.63 22.27
N ASN A 28 5.35 6.42 23.28
CA ASN A 28 4.07 5.71 23.13
C ASN A 28 2.93 6.59 22.63
N ASP A 29 3.13 7.91 22.55
CA ASP A 29 2.17 8.83 21.95
C ASP A 29 2.46 8.97 20.44
N PHE A 30 1.82 8.11 19.66
CA PHE A 30 1.91 8.08 18.20
C PHE A 30 0.54 7.82 17.57
N MET A 31 0.41 8.23 16.31
CA MET A 31 -0.76 7.97 15.48
C MET A 31 -0.33 7.24 14.22
N VAL A 32 -1.05 6.18 13.86
CA VAL A 32 -0.87 5.41 12.63
C VAL A 32 -2.08 5.64 11.73
N ILE A 33 -1.84 6.13 10.51
CA ILE A 33 -2.83 6.28 9.46
C ILE A 33 -2.47 5.34 8.32
N GLY A 34 -3.36 4.40 8.02
CA GLY A 34 -3.26 3.54 6.85
C GLY A 34 -4.24 3.94 5.77
N ILE A 35 -3.91 3.67 4.52
CA ILE A 35 -4.80 3.93 3.37
C ILE A 35 -4.99 2.67 2.54
N ILE A 36 -6.22 2.43 2.09
CA ILE A 36 -6.61 1.28 1.25
C ILE A 36 -7.61 1.72 0.18
N GLY A 37 -7.58 1.08 -0.98
CA GLY A 37 -8.45 1.41 -2.10
C GLY A 37 -7.94 0.90 -3.45
N PRO A 38 -8.78 0.91 -4.49
CA PRO A 38 -8.44 0.38 -5.81
C PRO A 38 -7.35 1.18 -6.54
N PRO A 39 -6.90 0.74 -7.73
CA PRO A 39 -5.96 1.51 -8.55
C PRO A 39 -6.51 2.89 -8.91
N GLY A 40 -5.64 3.89 -9.06
CA GLY A 40 -6.02 5.20 -9.61
C GLY A 40 -6.78 6.14 -8.67
N VAL A 41 -7.28 5.69 -7.52
CA VAL A 41 -8.06 6.54 -6.59
C VAL A 41 -7.27 7.63 -5.84
N GLY A 42 -5.96 7.74 -6.09
CA GLY A 42 -5.13 8.82 -5.54
C GLY A 42 -4.57 8.59 -4.13
N LYS A 43 -4.45 7.34 -3.67
CA LYS A 43 -3.95 6.99 -2.32
C LYS A 43 -2.63 7.68 -1.96
N SER A 44 -1.58 7.41 -2.74
CA SER A 44 -0.25 7.97 -2.48
C SER A 44 -0.23 9.50 -2.54
N THR A 45 -1.10 10.11 -3.38
CA THR A 45 -1.28 11.57 -3.41
C THR A 45 -1.85 12.09 -2.09
N ILE A 46 -2.92 11.49 -1.59
CA ILE A 46 -3.50 11.84 -0.27
C ILE A 46 -2.47 11.68 0.84
N MET A 47 -1.70 10.59 0.82
CA MET A 47 -0.67 10.33 1.83
C MET A 47 0.48 11.33 1.80
N ASN A 48 0.88 11.80 0.61
CA ASN A 48 1.87 12.87 0.48
C ASN A 48 1.37 14.20 1.04
N GLU A 49 0.09 14.55 0.81
CA GLU A 49 -0.52 15.73 1.41
C GLU A 49 -0.56 15.63 2.95
N LEU A 50 -0.97 14.48 3.49
CA LEU A 50 -0.97 14.23 4.95
C LEU A 50 0.44 14.23 5.55
N TYR A 51 1.45 13.82 4.78
CA TYR A 51 2.84 13.93 5.20
C TYR A 51 3.32 15.39 5.30
N GLY A 52 2.64 16.32 4.61
CA GLY A 52 3.06 17.72 4.47
C GLY A 52 4.06 17.93 3.33
N TYR A 53 3.99 17.12 2.26
CA TYR A 53 4.82 17.30 1.08
C TYR A 53 4.44 18.58 0.33
N ASP A 54 5.41 19.48 0.15
CA ASP A 54 5.27 20.68 -0.67
C ASP A 54 6.02 20.51 -2.00
N GLY A 55 5.26 20.24 -3.07
CA GLY A 55 5.78 20.08 -4.42
C GLY A 55 6.27 21.37 -5.09
N SER A 56 6.13 22.53 -4.45
CA SER A 56 6.65 23.81 -5.00
C SER A 56 8.17 23.95 -4.91
N SER A 57 8.81 23.16 -4.03
CA SER A 57 10.25 23.20 -3.80
C SER A 57 11.02 22.40 -4.87
N PRO A 58 11.93 23.02 -5.65
CA PRO A 58 12.67 22.32 -6.69
C PRO A 58 13.55 21.21 -6.12
N GLY A 59 13.47 20.01 -6.70
CA GLY A 59 14.32 18.86 -6.35
C GLY A 59 13.82 17.99 -5.20
N MET A 60 12.64 18.27 -4.63
CA MET A 60 12.02 17.41 -3.62
C MET A 60 11.04 16.43 -4.28
N HIS A 61 11.33 15.13 -4.22
CA HIS A 61 10.41 14.10 -4.68
C HIS A 61 9.38 13.77 -3.60
N PRO A 62 8.16 13.36 -3.99
CA PRO A 62 7.15 12.97 -3.03
C PRO A 62 7.62 11.75 -2.20
N PRO A 63 7.33 11.72 -0.89
CA PRO A 63 7.68 10.61 -0.01
C PRO A 63 7.14 9.25 -0.46
N PHE A 64 5.93 9.22 -1.01
CA PHE A 64 5.28 8.07 -1.65
C PHE A 64 5.19 8.30 -3.16
N ALA A 65 5.56 7.30 -3.96
CA ALA A 65 5.56 7.43 -5.41
C ALA A 65 4.12 7.59 -5.96
N THR A 66 3.89 8.65 -6.74
CA THR A 66 2.62 8.86 -7.44
C THR A 66 2.75 8.47 -8.91
N GLN A 67 1.62 8.14 -9.56
CA GLN A 67 1.60 7.77 -10.97
C GLN A 67 2.10 8.91 -11.87
N THR A 68 3.14 8.62 -12.65
CA THR A 68 3.59 9.45 -13.78
C THR A 68 2.73 9.17 -15.01
N GLU A 69 2.78 10.06 -16.01
CA GLU A 69 2.09 9.84 -17.29
C GLU A 69 2.57 8.57 -18.01
N GLU A 70 3.84 8.19 -17.84
CA GLU A 70 4.39 6.94 -18.36
C GLU A 70 3.77 5.71 -17.67
N ILE A 71 3.69 5.71 -16.34
CA ILE A 71 3.09 4.61 -15.58
C ILE A 71 1.60 4.45 -15.93
N LYS A 72 0.88 5.57 -16.08
CA LYS A 72 -0.52 5.58 -16.54
C LYS A 72 -0.64 4.99 -17.94
N ALA A 73 0.22 5.38 -18.87
CA ALA A 73 0.22 4.86 -20.24
C ALA A 73 0.51 3.35 -20.28
N MET A 74 1.28 2.82 -19.34
CA MET A 74 1.56 1.39 -19.18
C MET A 74 0.50 0.64 -18.36
N ALA A 75 -0.51 1.33 -17.82
CA ALA A 75 -1.50 0.77 -16.90
C ALA A 75 -0.87 0.02 -15.69
N LYS A 76 0.25 0.52 -15.18
CA LYS A 76 0.99 -0.12 -14.08
C LYS A 76 0.68 0.51 -12.71
N HIS A 77 0.79 -0.28 -11.66
CA HIS A 77 0.80 0.21 -10.28
C HIS A 77 2.11 0.95 -9.95
N CYS A 78 2.07 1.79 -8.92
CA CYS A 78 3.26 2.43 -8.35
C CYS A 78 3.74 1.73 -7.08
N THR A 79 2.79 1.40 -6.20
CA THR A 79 3.05 0.79 -4.89
C THR A 79 2.83 -0.72 -4.98
N ALA A 80 3.80 -1.51 -4.52
CA ALA A 80 3.74 -2.95 -4.36
C ALA A 80 4.12 -3.31 -2.91
N GLY A 81 3.25 -4.03 -2.20
CA GLY A 81 3.34 -4.23 -0.75
C GLY A 81 2.78 -3.05 0.06
N VAL A 82 3.51 -2.65 1.10
CA VAL A 82 3.13 -1.54 2.01
C VAL A 82 4.35 -0.67 2.26
N ASP A 83 4.22 0.60 1.95
CA ASP A 83 5.22 1.63 2.19
C ASP A 83 4.97 2.37 3.50
N PHE A 84 6.04 2.77 4.16
CA PHE A 84 6.06 3.37 5.48
C PHE A 84 6.76 4.74 5.46
N ARG A 85 6.14 5.72 6.15
CA ARG A 85 6.71 7.04 6.44
C ARG A 85 6.34 7.53 7.84
N ILE A 86 7.18 8.41 8.39
CA ILE A 86 6.88 9.18 9.60
C ILE A 86 6.93 10.66 9.24
N SER A 87 5.84 11.38 9.45
CA SER A 87 5.77 12.83 9.22
C SER A 87 6.57 13.61 10.26
N HIS A 88 6.77 14.92 10.02
CA HIS A 88 7.39 15.83 10.98
C HIS A 88 6.61 15.93 12.31
N GLU A 89 5.29 15.71 12.26
CA GLU A 89 4.40 15.69 13.43
C GLU A 89 4.30 14.31 14.09
N ARG A 90 5.22 13.38 13.75
CA ARG A 90 5.30 12.01 14.30
C ARG A 90 4.09 11.13 13.97
N VAL A 91 3.36 11.44 12.90
CA VAL A 91 2.32 10.56 12.38
C VAL A 91 2.97 9.48 11.51
N ILE A 92 2.70 8.23 11.81
CA ILE A 92 3.08 7.08 11.01
C ILE A 92 2.06 6.91 9.88
N LEU A 93 2.55 6.84 8.65
CA LEU A 93 1.77 6.76 7.43
C LEU A 93 2.08 5.45 6.71
N LEU A 94 1.04 4.66 6.41
CA LEU A 94 1.13 3.38 5.69
C LEU A 94 0.38 3.47 4.35
N ASP A 95 1.12 3.53 3.23
CA ASP A 95 0.56 3.51 1.88
C ASP A 95 0.58 2.09 1.32
N THR A 96 -0.58 1.56 0.94
CA THR A 96 -0.71 0.17 0.48
C THR A 96 -0.77 0.07 -1.03
N GLN A 97 -0.31 -1.06 -1.56
CA GLN A 97 -0.62 -1.46 -2.93
C GLN A 97 -2.14 -1.42 -3.17
N PRO A 98 -2.58 -1.09 -4.40
CA PRO A 98 -4.00 -1.10 -4.72
C PRO A 98 -4.61 -2.50 -4.58
N VAL A 99 -5.76 -2.58 -3.90
CA VAL A 99 -6.61 -3.78 -3.93
C VAL A 99 -7.29 -3.88 -5.31
N TYR A 100 -7.66 -5.09 -5.73
CA TYR A 100 -8.29 -5.32 -7.04
C TYR A 100 -7.47 -4.81 -8.24
N SER A 101 -6.14 -4.81 -8.15
CA SER A 101 -5.25 -4.28 -9.18
C SER A 101 -4.89 -5.32 -10.25
N PRO A 102 -5.31 -5.13 -11.52
CA PRO A 102 -4.92 -6.05 -12.60
C PRO A 102 -3.40 -6.09 -12.79
N SER A 103 -2.71 -4.96 -12.63
CA SER A 103 -1.26 -4.90 -12.81
C SER A 103 -0.48 -5.63 -11.72
N ILE A 104 -0.99 -5.72 -10.49
CA ILE A 104 -0.38 -6.53 -9.42
C ILE A 104 -0.61 -8.01 -9.73
N LEU A 105 -1.84 -8.38 -10.11
CA LEU A 105 -2.18 -9.74 -10.52
C LEU A 105 -1.28 -10.22 -11.68
N MET A 106 -1.07 -9.38 -12.69
CA MET A 106 -0.21 -9.71 -13.83
C MET A 106 1.25 -9.91 -13.43
N ASP A 107 1.79 -9.10 -12.52
CA ASP A 107 3.18 -9.22 -12.07
C ASP A 107 3.40 -10.48 -11.20
N MET A 108 2.38 -10.94 -10.48
CA MET A 108 2.46 -12.16 -9.65
C MET A 108 2.07 -13.46 -10.36
N MET A 109 1.36 -13.41 -11.49
CA MET A 109 0.87 -14.61 -12.18
C MET A 109 1.99 -15.29 -12.98
N ARG A 110 2.26 -16.56 -12.66
CA ARG A 110 3.15 -17.42 -13.45
C ARG A 110 2.48 -17.87 -14.76
N PRO A 111 3.24 -18.37 -15.75
CA PRO A 111 2.68 -18.86 -17.02
C PRO A 111 1.65 -20.00 -16.88
N ASP A 112 1.68 -20.73 -15.76
CA ASP A 112 0.73 -21.80 -15.44
C ASP A 112 -0.53 -21.31 -14.69
N GLY A 113 -0.66 -19.99 -14.46
CA GLY A 113 -1.76 -19.37 -13.74
C GLY A 113 -1.60 -19.37 -12.21
N SER A 114 -0.54 -19.98 -11.68
CA SER A 114 -0.27 -19.97 -10.24
C SER A 114 0.37 -18.66 -9.77
N SER A 115 0.19 -18.35 -8.49
CA SER A 115 0.85 -17.23 -7.82
C SER A 115 2.36 -17.47 -7.69
N SER A 116 3.16 -16.45 -8.01
CA SER A 116 4.58 -16.41 -7.69
C SER A 116 4.84 -16.12 -6.21
N LEU A 117 3.86 -15.53 -5.51
CA LEU A 117 3.95 -15.09 -4.12
C LEU A 117 3.38 -16.13 -3.14
N PRO A 118 4.04 -16.34 -1.99
CA PRO A 118 3.60 -17.28 -0.95
C PRO A 118 2.55 -16.65 -0.02
N VAL A 119 1.34 -16.42 -0.51
CA VAL A 119 0.26 -15.74 0.26
C VAL A 119 -0.24 -16.55 1.46
N LEU A 120 -0.20 -17.88 1.36
CA LEU A 120 -0.49 -18.81 2.46
C LEU A 120 0.69 -19.75 2.67
N ASN A 121 0.85 -20.24 3.91
CA ASN A 121 1.83 -21.27 4.24
C ASN A 121 1.40 -22.61 3.61
N GLY A 122 1.81 -22.90 2.38
CA GLY A 122 1.44 -24.14 1.69
C GLY A 122 1.67 -24.14 0.18
N ASP A 123 0.86 -24.93 -0.52
CA ASP A 123 0.91 -25.15 -1.96
C ASP A 123 0.63 -23.86 -2.76
N PRO A 124 1.17 -23.75 -4.00
CA PRO A 124 0.92 -22.61 -4.87
C PRO A 124 -0.59 -22.46 -5.16
N LEU A 125 -1.13 -21.28 -4.83
CA LEU A 125 -2.51 -20.92 -5.12
C LEU A 125 -2.67 -20.43 -6.57
N PRO A 126 -3.87 -20.53 -7.15
CA PRO A 126 -4.25 -19.72 -8.31
C PRO A 126 -3.98 -18.23 -8.03
N ALA A 127 -3.44 -17.51 -9.02
CA ALA A 127 -3.00 -16.13 -8.81
C ALA A 127 -4.15 -15.16 -8.52
N ASP A 128 -5.33 -15.39 -9.09
CA ASP A 128 -6.56 -14.63 -8.83
C ASP A 128 -7.01 -14.76 -7.38
N LEU A 129 -7.08 -15.99 -6.86
CA LEU A 129 -7.41 -16.27 -5.47
C LEU A 129 -6.36 -15.69 -4.51
N ALA A 130 -5.07 -15.85 -4.84
CA ALA A 130 -3.99 -15.29 -4.05
C ALA A 130 -4.10 -13.76 -3.97
N HIS A 131 -4.41 -13.10 -5.09
CA HIS A 131 -4.59 -11.66 -5.15
C HIS A 131 -5.80 -11.15 -4.35
N GLU A 132 -6.93 -11.87 -4.35
CA GLU A 132 -8.08 -11.56 -3.49
C GLU A 132 -7.72 -11.69 -1.99
N LEU A 133 -7.04 -12.79 -1.62
CA LEU A 133 -6.59 -13.01 -0.24
C LEU A 133 -5.61 -11.93 0.23
N MET A 134 -4.70 -11.47 -0.62
CA MET A 134 -3.79 -10.36 -0.31
C MET A 134 -4.57 -9.08 0.03
N GLY A 135 -5.66 -8.79 -0.68
CA GLY A 135 -6.53 -7.64 -0.37
C GLY A 135 -7.15 -7.73 1.03
N ILE A 136 -7.65 -8.91 1.41
CA ILE A 136 -8.18 -9.17 2.76
C ILE A 136 -7.07 -9.06 3.80
N GLN A 137 -5.90 -9.65 3.56
CA GLN A 137 -4.75 -9.57 4.48
C GLN A 137 -4.31 -8.13 4.73
N LEU A 138 -4.28 -7.27 3.69
CA LEU A 138 -4.00 -5.84 3.86
C LEU A 138 -5.07 -5.15 4.70
N GLY A 139 -6.35 -5.39 4.41
CA GLY A 139 -7.44 -4.81 5.18
C GLY A 139 -7.36 -5.17 6.66
N VAL A 140 -7.21 -6.47 6.97
CA VAL A 140 -7.08 -6.98 8.35
C VAL A 140 -5.83 -6.41 9.03
N PHE A 141 -4.70 -6.36 8.31
CA PHE A 141 -3.48 -5.76 8.82
C PHE A 141 -3.69 -4.30 9.21
N LEU A 142 -4.21 -3.47 8.30
CA LEU A 142 -4.46 -2.04 8.57
C LEU A 142 -5.45 -1.86 9.72
N ALA A 143 -6.56 -2.60 9.75
CA ALA A 143 -7.53 -2.55 10.84
C ALA A 143 -6.93 -2.93 12.21
N SER A 144 -5.89 -3.78 12.21
CA SER A 144 -5.23 -4.24 13.44
C SER A 144 -4.17 -3.27 13.96
N VAL A 145 -3.51 -2.50 13.09
CA VAL A 145 -2.34 -1.68 13.46
C VAL A 145 -2.56 -0.18 13.34
N CYS A 146 -3.58 0.26 12.60
CA CYS A 146 -3.86 1.67 12.39
C CYS A 146 -4.83 2.24 13.43
N ASN A 147 -4.60 3.48 13.85
CA ASN A 147 -5.59 4.24 14.60
C ASN A 147 -6.70 4.75 13.67
N ILE A 148 -6.34 5.08 12.43
CA ILE A 148 -7.25 5.56 11.38
C ILE A 148 -6.97 4.79 10.10
N VAL A 149 -8.02 4.23 9.49
CA VAL A 149 -7.95 3.63 8.15
C VAL A 149 -8.73 4.51 7.19
N LEU A 150 -8.03 5.04 6.18
CA LEU A 150 -8.62 5.79 5.08
C LEU A 150 -9.01 4.82 3.97
N VAL A 151 -10.32 4.67 3.76
CA VAL A 151 -10.88 3.89 2.66
C VAL A 151 -11.16 4.85 1.51
N VAL A 152 -10.41 4.73 0.42
CA VAL A 152 -10.56 5.58 -0.77
C VAL A 152 -11.15 4.77 -1.90
N SER A 153 -12.16 5.31 -2.56
CA SER A 153 -12.89 4.65 -3.64
C SER A 153 -13.34 5.68 -4.67
N GLU A 154 -13.69 5.22 -5.88
CA GLU A 154 -14.28 6.05 -6.94
C GLU A 154 -15.74 6.47 -6.62
N GLY A 155 -16.37 5.91 -5.59
CA GLY A 155 -17.64 6.39 -5.07
C GLY A 155 -18.51 5.33 -4.39
N ILE A 156 -19.75 5.69 -4.09
CA ILE A 156 -20.70 4.84 -3.35
C ILE A 156 -21.02 3.53 -4.11
N ASN A 157 -20.88 3.52 -5.43
CA ASN A 157 -21.20 2.35 -6.27
C ASN A 157 -20.08 1.31 -6.34
N ASP A 158 -18.95 1.52 -5.67
CA ASP A 158 -17.86 0.57 -5.60
C ASP A 158 -18.15 -0.51 -4.55
N PHE A 159 -19.14 -1.35 -4.86
CA PHE A 159 -19.63 -2.38 -3.94
C PHE A 159 -18.54 -3.35 -3.51
N SER A 160 -17.61 -3.70 -4.41
CA SER A 160 -16.48 -4.58 -4.08
C SER A 160 -15.63 -4.01 -2.96
N MET A 161 -15.33 -2.71 -2.99
CA MET A 161 -14.57 -2.08 -1.90
C MET A 161 -15.33 -2.10 -0.58
N TRP A 162 -16.64 -1.86 -0.59
CA TRP A 162 -17.46 -1.92 0.63
C TRP A 162 -17.62 -3.35 1.16
N GLU A 163 -17.73 -4.34 0.29
CA GLU A 163 -17.75 -5.77 0.65
C GLU A 163 -16.42 -6.20 1.27
N LEU A 164 -15.28 -5.73 0.76
CA LEU A 164 -13.98 -5.94 1.40
C LEU A 164 -13.97 -5.39 2.82
N MET A 165 -14.41 -4.15 2.99
CA MET A 165 -14.44 -3.50 4.31
C MET A 165 -15.47 -4.11 5.27
N LEU A 166 -16.49 -4.82 4.77
CA LEU A 166 -17.41 -5.61 5.59
C LEU A 166 -16.83 -6.97 5.98
N THR A 167 -15.88 -7.49 5.19
CA THR A 167 -15.22 -8.78 5.43
C THR A 167 -14.06 -8.65 6.43
N VAL A 168 -13.37 -7.52 6.39
CA VAL A 168 -12.25 -7.11 7.27
C VAL A 168 -12.76 -6.73 8.65
#